data_AF-A0A3N4Z4M4-F1
#
_entry.id   AF-A0A3N4Z4M4-F1
#
_cell.length_a   1.000
_cell.length_b   1.000
_cell.length_c   1.000
_cell.angle_alpha   90.00
_cell.angle_beta   90.00
_cell.angle_gamma   90.00
#
_symmetry.space_group_name_H-M   'P 1'
#
loop_
_entity.id
_entity.type
_entity.pdbx_description
1 polymer ?
#
loop_
_entity_poly.entity_id
_entity_poly.type
_entity_poly.pdbx_seq_one_letter_code
_entity_poly.pdbx_strand_id
1 'polypeptide(L)' 'MSNRLAGATSPYLLQHKDNPVHWQEWGDAAFAEARERGVPILLSVGYAACHWCHEVEPSTAVGGI' A
#
# COMPACT_ATOMS: atom_id res chain seq x y z
N MET A 1 -5.99 1.98 -13.20
CA MET A 1 -4.82 1.19 -12.78
C MET A 1 -5.23 0.46 -11.51
N SER A 2 -5.14 -0.87 -11.49
CA SER A 2 -5.55 -1.68 -10.33
C SER A 2 -4.29 -2.09 -9.57
N ASN A 3 -4.26 -1.87 -8.25
CA ASN A 3 -3.15 -2.33 -7.42
C ASN A 3 -3.34 -3.81 -7.03
N ARG A 4 -2.35 -4.40 -6.35
CA ARG A 4 -2.30 -5.84 -6.09
C ARG A 4 -3.12 -6.28 -4.85
N LEU A 5 -3.78 -5.36 -4.15
CA LEU A 5 -4.50 -5.68 -2.90
C LEU A 5 -5.87 -6.33 -3.11
N ALA A 6 -6.37 -6.43 -4.34
CA ALA A 6 -7.65 -7.09 -4.63
C ALA A 6 -7.71 -8.57 -4.24
N GLY A 7 -6.55 -9.23 -4.09
CA GLY A 7 -6.41 -10.62 -3.64
C GLY A 7 -6.16 -10.79 -2.14
N ALA A 8 -6.08 -9.70 -1.37
CA ALA A 8 -5.77 -9.76 0.05
C ALA A 8 -6.94 -10.35 0.86
N THR A 9 -6.63 -11.06 1.94
CA THR A 9 -7.66 -11.60 2.86
C THR A 9 -8.07 -10.58 3.93
N SER A 10 -7.22 -9.59 4.21
CA SER A 10 -7.47 -8.57 5.22
C SER A 10 -8.51 -7.55 4.74
N PRO A 11 -9.62 -7.35 5.48
CA PRO A 11 -10.59 -6.30 5.15
C PRO A 11 -9.98 -4.90 5.10
N TYR A 12 -8.95 -4.62 5.91
CA TYR A 12 -8.25 -3.34 5.89
C TYR A 12 -7.50 -3.12 4.57
N LEU A 13 -6.78 -4.14 4.08
CA LEU A 13 -6.05 -4.03 2.82
C LEU A 13 -7.00 -3.91 1.61
N LEU A 14 -8.13 -4.62 1.65
CA LEU A 14 -9.16 -4.53 0.61
C LEU A 14 -9.77 -3.14 0.46
N GLN A 15 -9.82 -2.33 1.54
CA GLN A 15 -10.27 -0.93 1.46
C GLN A 15 -9.34 -0.07 0.59
N HIS A 16 -8.07 -0.46 0.43
CA HIS A 16 -7.08 0.26 -0.36
C HIS A 16 -6.91 -0.27 -1.79
N LYS A 17 -7.69 -1.27 -2.22
CA LYS A 17 -7.48 -1.97 -3.51
C LYS A 17 -7.66 -1.10 -4.77
N ASP A 18 -8.43 -0.03 -4.65
CA ASP A 18 -8.73 0.89 -5.75
C ASP A 18 -7.91 2.20 -5.66
N ASN A 19 -7.01 2.31 -4.68
CA ASN A 19 -6.14 3.47 -4.54
C ASN A 19 -5.17 3.59 -5.72
N PRO A 20 -4.83 4.82 -6.15
CA PRO A 20 -3.96 5.04 -7.30
C PRO A 20 -2.51 4.61 -7.04
N VAL A 21 -2.09 4.55 -5.76
CA VAL A 21 -0.81 3.98 -5.36
C VAL A 21 -0.82 2.48 -5.64
N HIS A 22 0.21 1.99 -6.31
CA HIS A 22 0.37 0.59 -6.69
C HIS A 22 0.82 -0.27 -5.50
N TRP A 23 -0.03 -0.35 -4.47
CA TRP A 23 0.19 -1.13 -3.26
C TRP A 23 0.34 -2.63 -3.56
N GLN A 24 1.15 -3.27 -2.72
CA GLN A 24 1.41 -4.70 -2.69
C GLN A 24 1.48 -5.17 -1.23
N GLU A 25 1.09 -6.41 -0.97
CA GLU A 25 1.25 -7.01 0.35
C GLU A 25 2.74 -7.16 0.70
N TRP A 26 3.02 -7.23 2.00
CA TRP A 26 4.36 -7.50 2.48
C TRP A 26 4.81 -8.90 2.05
N GLY A 27 6.00 -9.02 1.47
CA GLY A 27 6.60 -10.30 1.08
C GLY A 27 7.83 -10.14 0.20
N ASP A 28 8.52 -11.25 -0.06
CA ASP A 28 9.80 -11.26 -0.79
C ASP A 28 9.71 -10.66 -2.20
N ALA A 29 8.56 -10.78 -2.86
CA ALA A 29 8.32 -10.20 -4.18
C ALA A 29 8.46 -8.67 -4.18
N ALA A 30 8.01 -7.99 -3.12
CA ALA A 30 8.11 -6.54 -2.97
C ALA A 30 9.56 -6.08 -2.88
N PHE A 31 10.39 -6.83 -2.13
CA PHE A 31 11.81 -6.56 -1.96
C PHE A 31 12.61 -6.87 -3.22
N ALA A 32 12.29 -7.98 -3.90
CA ALA A 32 12.93 -8.34 -5.17
C ALA A 32 12.71 -7.25 -6.23
N GLU A 33 11.46 -6.77 -6.37
CA GLU A 33 11.11 -5.70 -7.33
C GLU A 33 11.83 -4.39 -6.99
N ALA A 34 11.85 -3.99 -5.71
CA ALA A 34 12.53 -2.77 -5.27
C ALA A 34 14.05 -2.83 -5.54
N ARG A 35 14.67 -3.99 -5.32
CA ARG A 35 16.09 -4.23 -5.60
C ARG A 35 16.41 -4.20 -7.09
N GLU A 36 15.56 -4.83 -7.92
CA GLU A 36 15.71 -4.81 -9.38
C GLU A 36 15.62 -3.39 -9.94
N ARG A 37 14.65 -2.61 -9.44
CA ARG A 37 14.40 -1.23 -9.88
C ARG A 37 15.35 -0.21 -9.26
N GLY A 38 16.10 -0.58 -8.22
CA GLY A 38 17.00 0.33 -7.51
C GLY A 38 16.25 1.47 -6.80
N VAL A 39 15.04 1.22 -6.29
CA VAL A 39 14.20 2.23 -5.62
C VAL A 39 13.94 1.84 -4.16
N PRO A 40 13.74 2.82 -3.25
CA PRO A 40 13.38 2.54 -1.86
C PRO A 40 11.97 1.93 -1.74
N ILE A 41 11.71 1.30 -0.59
CA ILE A 41 10.39 0.79 -0.22
C ILE A 41 9.73 1.78 0.74
N LEU A 42 8.53 2.23 0.38
CA LEU A 42 7.61 2.87 1.31
C LEU A 42 6.80 1.79 2.04
N LEU A 43 7.08 1.59 3.33
CA LEU A 43 6.31 0.69 4.17
C LEU A 43 5.21 1.47 4.90
N SER A 44 3.95 1.13 4.63
CA SER A 44 2.78 1.61 5.37
C SER A 44 2.18 0.48 6.21
N VAL A 45 1.93 0.73 7.49
CA VAL A 45 1.37 -0.25 8.43
C VAL A 45 0.16 0.36 9.12
N GLY A 46 -0.95 -0.36 9.12
CA GLY A 46 -2.21 0.07 9.73
C GLY A 46 -3.13 -1.10 10.04
N TYR A 47 -4.30 -0.78 10.61
CA TYR A 47 -5.33 -1.77 10.95
C TYR A 47 -6.72 -1.13 10.95
N ALA A 48 -7.77 -1.95 10.81
CA ALA A 48 -9.14 -1.48 10.56
C ALA A 48 -9.77 -0.64 11.69
N ALA A 49 -9.28 -0.70 12.92
CA ALA A 49 -9.78 0.11 14.04
C ALA A 49 -8.88 1.31 14.37
N CYS A 50 -7.84 1.55 13.56
CA CYS A 50 -6.92 2.67 13.75
C CYS A 50 -7.58 3.96 13.28
N HIS A 51 -7.91 4.85 14.21
CA HIS A 51 -8.50 6.15 13.91
C HIS A 51 -7.67 6.93 12.87
N TRP A 52 -6.37 7.08 13.12
CA TRP A 52 -5.47 7.85 12.25
C TRP A 52 -5.13 7.18 10.91
N CYS A 53 -5.41 5.89 10.75
CA CYS A 53 -5.14 5.18 9.50
C CYS A 53 -6.26 5.37 8.47
N HIS A 54 -7.45 5.78 8.92
CA HIS A 54 -8.60 6.10 8.06
C HIS A 54 -8.68 7.57 7.70
N GLU A 55 -8.24 8.44 8.61
CA GLU A 55 -8.22 9.90 8.45
C GLU A 55 -7.03 10.39 7.61
N VAL A 56 -6.23 9.49 7.01
CA VAL A 56 -5.17 9.89 6.06
C VAL A 56 -5.84 10.57 4.88
N GLU A 57 -5.71 11.91 4.79
CA GLU A 57 -6.31 12.69 3.71
C GLU A 57 -5.92 12.11 2.35
N PRO A 58 -6.81 12.11 1.34
CA PRO A 58 -6.49 11.71 -0.04
C PRO A 58 -5.25 12.42 -0.62
N SER A 59 -4.92 13.60 -0.10
CA SER A 59 -3.75 14.43 -0.44
C SER A 59 -2.42 13.91 0.16
N THR A 60 -2.47 13.10 1.22
CA THR A 60 -1.29 12.60 1.96
C THR A 60 -0.88 11.18 1.59
N ALA A 61 -1.59 10.56 0.64
CA ALA A 61 -1.17 9.32 0.02
C ALA A 61 0.04 9.56 -0.88
N VAL A 62 1.24 9.73 -0.28
CA VAL A 62 2.57 9.91 -0.87
C VAL A 62 2.56 9.96 -2.40
N GLY A 63 2.05 11.09 -2.92
CA GLY A 63 2.22 11.50 -4.29
C GLY A 63 3.42 12.42 -4.30
N GLY A 64 4.54 11.96 -4.84
CA GLY A 64 5.70 12.82 -5.07
C GLY A 64 6.99 12.41 -4.38
N ILE A 65 7.33 11.12 -4.36
CA ILE A 65 8.72 10.69 -4.53
C ILE A 65 8.77 9.75 -5.73
#